data_AF-A0A842RJX1-F1
#
_entry.id   AF-A0A842RJX1-F1
#
_cell.length_a   1.000
_cell.length_b   1.000
_cell.length_c   1.000
_cell.angle_alpha   90.00
_cell.angle_beta   90.00
_cell.angle_gamma   90.00
#
_symmetry.space_group_name_H-M   'P 1'
#
loop_
_entity.id
_entity.type
_entity.pdbx_description
1 polymer ?
#
loop_
_entity_poly.entity_id
_entity_poly.type
_entity_poly.pdbx_seq_one_letter_code
_entity_poly.pdbx_strand_id
1 'polypeptide(L)' 'MVEDEEDHMKRKHPKYYEYIQKREKKETLSICGYCGTSVKNWRKHVQECHPELIANYTRKKKPKKKEEEEDLSAMFNLD' A
#
# COMPACT_ATOMS: atom_id res chain seq x y z
N MET A 1 37.89 -14.70 10.58
CA MET A 1 37.28 -13.59 9.81
C MET A 1 35.80 -13.66 10.09
N VAL A 2 35.23 -12.62 10.69
CA VAL A 2 33.76 -12.55 10.85
C VAL A 2 33.22 -12.51 9.43
N GLU A 3 32.48 -13.54 9.01
CA GLU A 3 31.77 -13.49 7.73
C GLU A 3 30.88 -12.25 7.77
N ASP A 4 31.02 -11.39 6.76
CA ASP A 4 30.15 -10.23 6.61
C ASP A 4 28.70 -10.74 6.57
N GLU A 5 27.92 -10.35 7.58
CA GLU A 5 26.59 -10.92 7.83
C GLU A 5 25.66 -10.67 6.63
N GLU A 6 25.84 -9.56 5.92
CA GLU A 6 25.12 -9.27 4.68
C GLU A 6 25.52 -10.20 3.54
N ASP A 7 26.82 -10.44 3.34
CA ASP A 7 27.31 -11.39 2.32
C ASP A 7 26.84 -12.83 2.61
N HIS A 8 26.86 -13.24 3.89
CA HIS A 8 26.28 -14.50 4.33
C HIS A 8 24.79 -14.58 3.98
N MET A 9 24.01 -13.55 4.33
CA MET A 9 22.56 -13.51 4.05
C MET A 9 22.27 -13.50 2.54
N LYS A 10 23.04 -12.77 1.74
CA LYS A 10 22.91 -12.74 0.27
C LYS A 10 23.18 -14.11 -0.36
N ARG A 11 24.20 -14.83 0.11
CA ARG A 11 24.59 -16.13 -0.47
C ARG A 11 23.77 -17.30 0.04
N LYS A 12 23.56 -17.38 1.36
CA LYS A 12 22.92 -18.53 2.02
C LYS A 12 21.40 -18.40 2.10
N HIS A 13 20.89 -17.18 2.22
CA HIS A 13 19.48 -16.92 2.44
C HIS A 13 18.89 -15.87 1.47
N PRO A 14 19.08 -16.00 0.14
CA PRO A 14 18.73 -14.95 -0.82
C PRO A 14 17.25 -14.54 -0.76
N LYS A 15 16.32 -15.50 -0.60
CA LYS A 15 14.88 -15.21 -0.47
C LYS A 15 14.56 -14.45 0.82
N TYR A 16 15.24 -14.75 1.91
CA TYR A 16 15.05 -14.08 3.20
C TYR A 16 15.67 -12.68 3.20
N TYR A 17 16.84 -12.53 2.57
CA TYR A 17 17.47 -11.23 2.33
C TYR A 17 16.57 -10.31 1.52
N GLU A 18 15.96 -10.81 0.44
CA GLU A 18 14.94 -10.05 -0.30
C GLU A 18 13.73 -9.66 0.56
N TYR A 19 13.28 -10.56 1.45
CA TYR A 19 12.18 -10.28 2.36
C TYR A 19 12.54 -9.16 3.34
N ILE A 20 13.73 -9.20 3.94
CA ILE A 20 14.23 -8.15 4.83
C ILE A 20 14.29 -6.81 4.09
N GLN A 21 14.93 -6.77 2.92
CA GLN A 21 15.00 -5.58 2.07
C GLN A 21 13.62 -5.01 1.74
N LYS A 22 12.63 -5.86 1.42
CA LYS A 22 11.24 -5.43 1.15
C LYS A 22 10.53 -4.96 2.42
N ARG A 23 10.87 -5.52 3.58
CA ARG A 23 10.29 -5.14 4.88
C ARG A 23 10.83 -3.80 5.35
N GLU A 24 12.15 -3.61 5.32
CA GLU A 24 12.80 -2.35 5.69
C GLU A 24 12.29 -1.20 4.82
N LYS A 25 12.20 -1.41 3.49
CA LYS A 25 11.59 -0.42 2.57
C LYS A 25 10.13 -0.10 2.89
N LYS A 26 9.39 -0.97 3.56
CA LYS A 26 7.99 -0.73 3.98
C LYS A 26 7.92 -0.09 5.37
N GLU A 27 8.86 -0.41 6.24
CA GLU A 27 8.92 0.17 7.58
C GLU A 27 9.35 1.63 7.52
N THR A 28 10.33 1.98 6.67
CA THR A 28 10.75 3.39 6.44
C THR A 28 9.63 4.26 5.90
N LEU A 29 8.70 3.66 5.17
CA LEU A 29 7.48 4.29 4.67
C LEU A 29 6.46 4.57 5.81
N SER A 30 6.49 3.80 6.90
CA SER A 30 5.45 3.87 7.93
C SER A 30 5.74 4.81 9.10
N ILE A 31 6.98 5.30 9.25
CA ILE A 31 7.40 6.06 10.43
C ILE A 31 7.29 7.55 10.13
N CYS A 32 6.08 8.09 10.29
CA CYS A 32 5.89 9.53 10.46
C CYS A 32 5.33 9.82 11.84
N GLY A 33 6.06 10.62 12.64
CA GLY A 33 5.65 11.04 13.98
C GLY A 33 4.58 12.14 14.02
N TYR A 34 3.92 12.42 12.89
CA TYR A 34 2.91 13.47 12.80
C TYR A 34 1.68 13.15 13.66
N CYS A 35 1.44 13.97 14.69
CA CYS A 35 0.26 13.91 15.53
C CYS A 35 -0.80 14.92 15.06
N GLY A 36 -1.66 14.48 14.13
CA GLY A 36 -2.82 15.26 13.70
C GLY A 36 -4.02 15.04 14.60
N THR A 37 -4.75 16.11 14.95
CA THR A 37 -6.03 16.03 15.68
C THR A 37 -7.22 15.56 14.83
N SER A 38 -7.05 15.48 13.51
CA SER A 38 -8.11 15.06 12.58
C SER A 38 -7.56 14.21 11.44
N VAL A 39 -8.35 13.23 11.00
CA VAL A 39 -8.06 12.37 9.85
C VAL A 39 -7.87 13.17 8.56
N LYS A 40 -8.57 14.31 8.39
CA LYS A 40 -8.39 15.19 7.23
C LYS A 40 -6.99 15.81 7.19
N ASN A 41 -6.48 16.24 8.35
CA ASN A 41 -5.15 16.83 8.48
C ASN A 41 -4.07 15.77 8.28
N TRP A 42 -4.26 14.56 8.82
CA TRP A 42 -3.37 13.43 8.54
C TRP A 42 -3.33 13.09 7.05
N ARG A 43 -4.48 13.07 6.37
CA ARG A 43 -4.54 12.75 4.93
C ARG A 43 -3.82 13.80 4.09
N LYS A 44 -3.98 15.09 4.41
CA LYS A 44 -3.27 16.17 3.75
C LYS A 44 -1.75 16.08 4.00
N HIS A 45 -1.36 15.85 5.25
CA HIS A 45 0.03 15.64 5.62
C HIS A 45 0.67 14.47 4.84
N VAL A 46 0.02 13.31 4.77
CA VAL A 46 0.52 12.16 4.00
C VAL A 46 0.59 12.47 2.50
N GLN A 47 -0.34 13.28 1.97
CA GLN A 47 -0.31 13.72 0.57
C GLN A 47 0.85 14.63 0.23
N GLU A 48 1.18 15.55 1.11
CA GLU A 48 2.24 16.55 0.87
C GLU A 48 3.62 16.01 1.24
N CYS A 49 3.73 15.29 2.36
CA CYS A 49 5.01 14.86 2.92
C CYS A 49 5.38 13.41 2.56
N HIS A 50 4.40 12.57 2.22
CA HIS A 50 4.62 11.13 1.98
C HIS A 50 3.90 10.61 0.72
N PRO A 51 4.14 11.21 -0.47
CA PRO A 51 3.53 10.75 -1.73
C PRO A 51 3.81 9.27 -2.05
N GLU A 52 4.93 8.73 -1.57
CA GLU A 52 5.35 7.34 -1.71
C GLU A 52 4.41 6.33 -1.03
N LEU A 53 3.68 6.74 0.02
CA LEU A 53 2.68 5.90 0.68
C LEU A 53 1.41 5.78 -0.13
N ILE A 54 1.01 6.88 -0.75
CA ILE A 54 -0.21 6.96 -1.54
C ILE A 54 -0.07 6.10 -2.78
N ALA A 55 1.07 6.18 -3.47
CA ALA A 55 1.35 5.38 -4.65
C ALA A 55 1.30 3.86 -4.39
N ASN A 56 1.64 3.42 -3.18
CA ASN A 56 1.53 2.01 -2.78
C ASN A 56 0.11 1.60 -2.39
N TYR A 57 -0.68 2.51 -1.81
CA TYR A 57 -2.06 2.23 -1.39
C TYR A 57 -3.06 2.29 -2.55
N THR A 58 -2.84 3.17 -3.54
CA THR A 58 -3.72 3.28 -4.72
C THR A 58 -3.70 2.04 -5.60
N ARG A 59 -2.57 1.32 -5.66
CA ARG A 59 -2.44 0.04 -6.38
C ARG A 59 -3.29 -1.09 -5.80
N LYS A 60 -3.72 -0.98 -4.54
CA LYS A 60 -4.59 -1.98 -3.89
C LYS A 60 -6.08 -1.77 -4.16
N LYS A 61 -6.48 -0.67 -4.81
CA LYS A 61 -7.88 -0.50 -5.21
C LYS A 61 -8.20 -1.51 -6.32
N LYS A 62 -8.92 -2.57 -5.95
CA LYS A 62 -9.63 -3.43 -6.91
C LYS A 62 -10.40 -2.50 -7.85
N PRO A 63 -10.32 -2.66 -9.19
CA PRO A 63 -11.07 -1.81 -10.10
C PRO A 63 -12.54 -1.87 -9.69
N LYS A 64 -13.18 -0.70 -9.51
CA LYS A 64 -14.64 -0.65 -9.35
C LYS A 64 -15.21 -1.30 -10.61
N LYS A 65 -15.95 -2.41 -10.46
CA LYS A 65 -16.81 -2.89 -11.55
C LYS A 65 -17.70 -1.71 -11.93
N LYS A 66 -17.75 -1.38 -13.22
CA LYS A 66 -18.75 -0.43 -13.73
C LYS A 66 -20.10 -0.99 -13.32
N GLU A 67 -20.87 -0.21 -12.58
CA GLU A 67 -22.28 -0.47 -12.36
C GLU A 67 -22.91 -0.42 -13.75
N GLU A 68 -23.20 -1.58 -14.33
CA GLU A 68 -24.20 -1.64 -15.40
C GLU A 68 -25.49 -1.15 -14.77
N GLU A 69 -26.05 -0.09 -15.33
CA GLU A 69 -27.39 0.36 -15.01
C GLU A 69 -28.33 -0.78 -15.42
N GLU A 70 -28.65 -1.65 -14.47
CA GLU A 70 -29.60 -2.73 -14.68
C GLU A 70 -30.94 -2.08 -15.00
N ASP A 71 -31.39 -2.19 -16.25
CA ASP A 71 -32.72 -1.76 -16.65
C ASP A 71 -33.76 -2.69 -16.00
N LEU A 72 -34.19 -2.30 -14.80
CA LEU A 72 -35.21 -2.98 -14.00
C LEU A 72 -36.63 -2.86 -14.59
N SER A 73 -36.82 -2.24 -15.75
CA SER A 73 -38.14 -2.11 -16.40
C SER A 73 -38.80 -3.47 -16.63
N ALA A 74 -38.01 -4.51 -16.94
CA ALA A 74 -38.50 -5.88 -17.12
C ALA A 74 -38.96 -6.56 -15.81
N MET A 75 -38.57 -6.04 -14.64
CA MET A 75 -38.94 -6.63 -13.34
C MET A 75 -40.32 -6.18 -12.85
N PHE A 76 -40.84 -5.07 -13.36
CA PHE A 76 -42.09 -4.47 -12.87
C PHE A 76 -43.29 -4.62 -13.81
N ASN A 77 -43.15 -5.24 -15.00
CA ASN A 77 -44.24 -5.45 -15.98
C ASN A 77 -45.23 -4.27 -16.03
N LEU A 78 -44.69 -3.06 -16.25
CA LEU A 78 -45.50 -1.87 -16.45
C LEU A 78 -45.97 -1.85 -17.90
N ASP A 79 -47.15 -2.42 -18.14
CA ASP A 79 -48.06 -2.05 -19.23
C ASP A 79 -49.03 -0.94 -18.75
#